data_AF-A0AA47M9G8-F1
#
_entry.id   AF-A0AA47M9G8-F1
#
_cell.length_a   1.000
_cell.length_b   1.000
_cell.length_c   1.000
_cell.angle_alpha   90.00
_cell.angle_beta   90.00
_cell.angle_gamma   90.00
#
_symmetry.space_group_name_H-M   'P 1'
#
loop_
_entity.id
_entity.type
_entity.pdbx_description
1 polymer ?
#
loop_
_entity_poly.entity_id
_entity_poly.type
_entity_poly.pdbx_seq_one_letter_code
_entity_poly.pdbx_strand_id
1 'polypeptide(L)'
;MDHRKRPREEDLSATPEKRVSAVPQQDSDFMLWDVEETCEYLRRQGLGEWTGSFRGHRITGVGLRYLTETHLQEMGIGPLGDRLVILHSIRKLWQIAVEPSKVFNDPIHGHIEIHPLLIKIIDTPQFQRLRNLKQLGGAYYVFPGASHNRFEHSLGVGHLAGRLLQALNERQPELLISRRDILCVQIAGLCHDLGHGPFSHLFDGMFIPKARPGFKWKHETASLAMFDYLVKDNALEPVMKEHGLVLPDDLIFIKEQIAGPLDSIHSPDGGWQYEGRPEEKSFLYEIVANKRNGIDVDKWDYFARDCHQLGIQNNFDYRRFLKFARVCKVDGNKHICTRDKVQ
;
A
#
# COMPACT_ATOMS: atom_id res chain seq x y z
N MET A 1 72.24 18.59 15.60
CA MET A 1 71.65 17.43 16.28
C MET A 1 70.53 16.90 15.40
N ASP A 2 70.77 15.69 14.90
CA ASP A 2 70.01 14.84 13.97
C ASP A 2 68.57 15.19 13.56
N HIS A 3 68.41 15.31 12.25
CA HIS A 3 67.19 14.97 11.52
C HIS A 3 66.84 13.48 11.71
N ARG A 4 65.75 13.17 12.42
CA ARG A 4 65.11 11.84 12.34
C ARG A 4 63.79 11.95 11.60
N LYS A 5 63.82 11.52 10.34
CA LYS A 5 62.65 11.16 9.52
C LYS A 5 61.83 10.10 10.27
N ARG A 6 60.51 10.32 10.43
CA ARG A 6 59.58 9.25 10.79
C ARG A 6 59.11 8.53 9.51
N PRO A 7 59.01 7.19 9.49
CA PRO A 7 58.58 6.44 8.32
C PRO A 7 57.08 6.59 8.10
N ARG A 8 56.63 6.54 6.84
CA ARG A 8 55.24 6.26 6.48
C ARG A 8 55.03 4.76 6.62
N GLU A 9 54.23 4.35 7.58
CA GLU A 9 53.64 3.00 7.58
C GLU A 9 52.46 3.02 6.60
N GLU A 10 52.64 2.37 5.46
CA GLU A 10 51.56 1.87 4.62
C GLU A 10 50.92 0.72 5.37
N ASP A 11 49.86 0.97 6.13
CA ASP A 11 49.09 -0.09 6.75
C ASP A 11 47.93 -0.51 5.84
N LEU A 12 48.01 -1.77 5.44
CA LEU A 12 47.13 -2.48 4.52
C LEU A 12 45.76 -2.67 5.16
N SER A 13 44.81 -1.77 4.89
CA SER A 13 43.40 -2.05 5.16
C SER A 13 42.82 -2.97 4.07
N ALA A 14 43.20 -4.25 4.09
CA ALA A 14 42.51 -5.27 3.33
C ALA A 14 41.15 -5.54 4.00
N THR A 15 40.08 -5.09 3.36
CA THR A 15 38.69 -5.42 3.71
C THR A 15 38.53 -6.95 3.75
N PRO A 16 37.83 -7.55 4.74
CA PRO A 16 37.65 -8.99 4.77
C PRO A 16 36.88 -9.44 3.52
N GLU A 17 37.47 -10.36 2.75
CA GLU A 17 36.79 -10.98 1.62
C GLU A 17 35.49 -11.62 2.08
N LYS A 18 34.38 -11.22 1.44
CA LYS A 18 33.08 -11.86 1.60
C LYS A 18 33.26 -13.35 1.31
N ARG A 19 33.07 -14.19 2.33
CA ARG A 19 32.77 -15.61 2.14
C ARG A 19 31.56 -15.67 1.20
N VAL A 20 31.81 -16.04 -0.05
CA VAL A 20 30.76 -16.38 -1.01
C VAL A 20 30.17 -17.70 -0.52
N SER A 21 29.13 -17.60 0.30
CA SER A 21 28.17 -18.68 0.44
C SER A 21 27.65 -18.97 -0.96
N ALA A 22 27.78 -20.22 -1.42
CA ALA A 22 27.25 -20.66 -2.70
C ALA A 22 25.83 -20.11 -2.88
N VAL A 23 25.66 -19.29 -3.91
CA VAL A 23 24.37 -18.75 -4.32
C VAL A 23 23.48 -19.95 -4.61
N PRO A 24 22.35 -20.16 -3.92
CA PRO A 24 21.37 -21.16 -4.34
C PRO A 24 21.01 -20.82 -5.78
N GLN A 25 21.10 -21.80 -6.69
CA GLN A 25 20.69 -21.62 -8.08
C GLN A 25 19.38 -20.85 -8.11
N GLN A 26 19.42 -19.70 -8.78
CA GLN A 26 18.29 -18.80 -8.95
C GLN A 26 17.24 -19.59 -9.72
N ASP A 27 16.25 -20.13 -9.00
CA ASP A 27 15.12 -20.80 -9.62
C ASP A 27 14.50 -19.78 -10.58
N SER A 28 14.54 -20.10 -11.86
CA SER A 28 13.91 -19.37 -12.96
C SER A 28 12.51 -18.89 -12.55
N ASP A 29 12.04 -17.78 -13.13
CA ASP A 29 10.67 -17.27 -12.94
C ASP A 29 9.65 -18.43 -12.91
N PHE A 30 9.23 -18.80 -11.70
CA PHE A 30 8.43 -20.00 -11.49
C PHE A 30 7.08 -19.89 -12.19
N MET A 31 6.66 -18.69 -12.59
CA MET A 31 5.46 -18.46 -13.38
C MET A 31 5.55 -19.09 -14.78
N LEU A 32 6.74 -19.39 -15.28
CA LEU A 32 6.96 -20.08 -16.55
C LEU A 32 6.94 -21.61 -16.41
N TRP A 33 6.89 -22.13 -15.17
CA TRP A 33 6.99 -23.56 -14.96
C TRP A 33 5.81 -24.33 -15.52
N ASP A 34 6.13 -25.35 -16.30
CA ASP A 34 5.19 -26.39 -16.65
C ASP A 34 4.92 -27.34 -15.45
N VAL A 35 4.11 -28.37 -15.69
CA VAL A 35 3.72 -29.33 -14.64
C VAL A 35 4.91 -30.14 -14.14
N GLU A 36 5.89 -30.45 -15.00
CA GLU A 36 7.05 -31.26 -14.62
C GLU A 36 8.07 -30.45 -13.85
N GLU A 37 8.31 -29.20 -14.23
CA GLU A 37 9.15 -28.25 -13.48
C GLU A 37 8.55 -27.98 -12.10
N THR A 38 7.22 -27.86 -12.00
CA THR A 38 6.51 -27.76 -10.72
C THR A 38 6.69 -29.00 -9.85
N CYS A 39 6.63 -30.20 -10.44
CA CYS A 39 6.89 -31.44 -9.74
C CYS A 39 8.36 -31.58 -9.31
N GLU A 40 9.29 -31.11 -10.13
CA GLU A 40 10.72 -31.13 -9.79
C GLU A 40 11.02 -30.23 -8.60
N TYR A 41 10.41 -29.03 -8.55
CA TYR A 41 10.47 -28.18 -7.37
C TYR A 41 9.98 -28.89 -6.10
N LEU A 42 8.82 -29.55 -6.15
CA LEU A 42 8.30 -30.32 -5.02
C LEU A 42 9.30 -31.39 -4.55
N ARG A 43 9.94 -32.12 -5.47
CA ARG A 43 10.98 -33.11 -5.11
C ARG A 43 12.18 -32.45 -4.42
N ARG A 44 12.66 -31.31 -4.92
CA ARG A 44 13.78 -30.56 -4.32
C ARG A 44 13.48 -30.08 -2.90
N GLN A 45 12.22 -29.79 -2.60
CA GLN A 45 11.76 -29.37 -1.28
C GLN A 45 11.39 -30.54 -0.34
N GLY A 46 11.63 -31.79 -0.75
CA GLY A 46 11.28 -32.98 0.04
C GLY A 46 9.79 -33.34 0.02
N LEU A 47 9.00 -32.75 -0.89
CA LEU A 47 7.55 -32.94 -1.06
C LEU A 47 7.23 -33.89 -2.23
N GLY A 48 8.16 -34.79 -2.56
CA GLY A 48 8.09 -35.66 -3.74
C GLY A 48 6.87 -36.59 -3.77
N GLU A 49 6.37 -36.98 -2.61
CA GLU A 49 5.19 -37.85 -2.47
C GLU A 49 3.91 -37.22 -3.06
N TRP A 50 3.81 -35.89 -3.08
CA TRP A 50 2.64 -35.16 -3.57
C TRP A 50 2.69 -34.85 -5.07
N THR A 51 3.78 -35.18 -5.75
CA THR A 51 3.93 -34.92 -7.20
C THR A 51 2.85 -35.60 -8.03
N GLY A 52 2.35 -36.77 -7.62
CA GLY A 52 1.24 -37.46 -8.27
C GLY A 52 -0.05 -36.63 -8.26
N SER A 53 -0.38 -36.01 -7.13
CA SER A 53 -1.55 -35.13 -7.00
C SER A 53 -1.41 -33.88 -7.87
N PHE A 54 -0.24 -33.23 -7.85
CA PHE A 54 0.01 -32.02 -8.66
C PHE A 54 0.00 -32.31 -10.15
N ARG A 55 0.57 -33.44 -10.58
CA ARG A 55 0.55 -33.90 -11.98
C ARG A 55 -0.87 -34.25 -12.43
N GLY A 56 -1.63 -34.97 -11.60
CA GLY A 56 -3.03 -35.35 -11.90
C GLY A 56 -3.95 -34.15 -12.10
N HIS A 57 -3.70 -33.06 -11.35
CA HIS A 57 -4.47 -31.81 -11.44
C HIS A 57 -3.81 -30.78 -12.37
N ARG A 58 -2.74 -31.14 -13.09
CA ARG A 58 -2.01 -30.29 -14.04
C ARG A 58 -1.60 -28.93 -13.44
N ILE A 59 -1.11 -28.94 -12.20
CA ILE A 59 -0.67 -27.73 -11.53
C ILE A 59 0.65 -27.26 -12.15
N THR A 60 0.60 -26.10 -12.80
CA THR A 60 1.76 -25.34 -13.30
C THR A 60 2.25 -24.35 -12.25
N GLY A 61 3.37 -23.68 -12.50
CA GLY A 61 3.89 -22.68 -11.56
C GLY A 61 2.97 -21.48 -11.36
N VAL A 62 2.19 -21.08 -12.39
CA VAL A 62 1.08 -20.13 -12.25
C VAL A 62 0.02 -20.66 -11.28
N GLY A 63 -0.31 -21.96 -11.37
CA GLY A 63 -1.29 -22.63 -10.53
C GLY A 63 -0.88 -22.63 -9.04
N LEU A 64 0.41 -22.75 -8.74
CA LEU A 64 0.94 -22.71 -7.37
C LEU A 64 0.50 -21.45 -6.61
N ARG A 65 0.36 -20.32 -7.30
CA ARG A 65 -0.04 -19.03 -6.73
C ARG A 65 -1.43 -19.04 -6.09
N TYR A 66 -2.32 -19.87 -6.63
CA TYR A 66 -3.73 -19.89 -6.25
C TYR A 66 -4.08 -21.09 -5.37
N LEU A 67 -3.09 -21.92 -5.01
CA LEU A 67 -3.32 -23.04 -4.12
C LEU A 67 -3.69 -22.56 -2.72
N THR A 68 -4.86 -23.01 -2.28
CA THR A 68 -5.36 -22.80 -0.93
C THR A 68 -5.28 -24.12 -0.18
N GLU A 69 -5.48 -24.07 1.13
CA GLU A 69 -5.57 -25.28 1.95
C GLU A 69 -6.71 -26.19 1.46
N THR A 70 -7.85 -25.61 1.07
CA THR A 70 -9.00 -26.31 0.51
C THR A 70 -8.67 -26.97 -0.82
N HIS A 71 -7.95 -26.30 -1.72
CA HIS A 71 -7.52 -26.90 -2.99
C HIS A 71 -6.61 -28.12 -2.75
N LEU A 72 -5.68 -28.04 -1.80
CA LEU A 72 -4.81 -29.19 -1.48
C LEU A 72 -5.60 -30.35 -0.86
N GLN A 73 -6.63 -30.05 -0.08
CA GLN A 73 -7.54 -31.07 0.45
C GLN A 73 -8.32 -31.77 -0.68
N GLU A 74 -8.85 -31.02 -1.64
CA GLU A 74 -9.55 -31.54 -2.83
C GLU A 74 -8.62 -32.37 -3.73
N MET A 75 -7.33 -32.03 -3.77
CA MET A 75 -6.29 -32.78 -4.47
C MET A 75 -5.87 -34.10 -3.77
N GLY A 76 -6.53 -34.46 -2.65
CA GLY A 76 -6.31 -35.70 -1.92
C GLY A 76 -5.20 -35.63 -0.86
N ILE A 77 -4.72 -34.44 -0.51
CA ILE A 77 -3.70 -34.26 0.53
C ILE A 77 -4.41 -34.16 1.88
N GLY A 78 -4.61 -35.31 2.52
CA GLY A 78 -5.50 -35.48 3.69
C GLY A 78 -5.01 -34.86 5.00
N PRO A 79 -3.72 -34.96 5.39
CA PRO A 79 -3.25 -34.38 6.64
C PRO A 79 -3.07 -32.86 6.55
N LEU A 80 -3.61 -32.12 7.54
CA LEU A 80 -3.46 -30.67 7.61
C LEU A 80 -1.99 -30.24 7.71
N GLY A 81 -1.16 -31.02 8.42
CA GLY A 81 0.28 -30.77 8.54
C GLY A 81 0.96 -30.70 7.17
N ASP A 82 0.71 -31.67 6.31
CA ASP A 82 1.33 -31.75 4.98
C ASP A 82 0.86 -30.62 4.08
N ARG A 83 -0.45 -30.29 4.12
CA ARG A 83 -1.00 -29.13 3.40
C ARG A 83 -0.31 -27.83 3.82
N LEU A 84 -0.07 -27.65 5.12
CA LEU A 84 0.63 -26.46 5.64
C LEU A 84 2.11 -26.43 5.23
N VAL A 85 2.81 -27.57 5.22
CA VAL A 85 4.21 -27.65 4.75
C VAL A 85 4.30 -27.33 3.26
N ILE A 86 3.37 -27.85 2.44
CA ILE A 86 3.31 -27.54 1.01
C ILE A 86 3.04 -26.06 0.78
N LEU A 87 2.02 -25.48 1.42
CA LEU A 87 1.73 -24.05 1.31
C LEU A 87 2.89 -23.19 1.81
N HIS A 88 3.59 -23.61 2.86
CA HIS A 88 4.77 -22.92 3.35
C HIS A 88 5.93 -22.99 2.34
N SER A 89 6.16 -24.16 1.73
CA SER A 89 7.15 -24.34 0.68
C SER A 89 6.83 -23.49 -0.55
N ILE A 90 5.58 -23.46 -1.01
CA ILE A 90 5.14 -22.60 -2.12
C ILE A 90 5.31 -21.12 -1.76
N ARG A 91 5.00 -20.72 -0.53
CA ARG A 91 5.24 -19.34 -0.05
C ARG A 91 6.72 -18.98 -0.09
N LYS A 92 7.65 -19.93 0.09
CA LYS A 92 9.10 -19.69 -0.05
C LYS A 92 9.50 -19.38 -1.50
N LEU A 93 8.86 -19.96 -2.51
CA LEU A 93 9.05 -19.56 -3.91
C LEU A 93 8.77 -18.06 -4.08
N TRP A 94 7.69 -17.60 -3.47
CA TRP A 94 7.33 -16.19 -3.51
C TRP A 94 8.35 -15.33 -2.75
N GLN A 95 8.87 -15.83 -1.62
CA GLN A 95 9.90 -15.12 -0.85
C GLN A 95 11.23 -14.94 -1.60
N ILE A 96 11.57 -15.80 -2.56
CA ILE A 96 12.78 -15.66 -3.40
C ILE A 96 12.59 -14.55 -4.46
N ALA A 97 11.34 -14.18 -4.80
CA ALA A 97 11.02 -13.12 -5.76
C ALA A 97 10.44 -11.84 -5.12
N VAL A 98 10.25 -11.78 -3.79
CA VAL A 98 9.74 -10.57 -3.14
C VAL A 98 10.86 -9.55 -3.05
N GLU A 99 10.83 -8.54 -3.92
CA GLU A 99 11.58 -7.29 -3.71
C GLU A 99 11.40 -6.86 -2.24
N PRO A 100 12.48 -6.56 -1.50
CA PRO A 100 12.35 -6.20 -0.09
C PRO A 100 11.54 -4.90 0.06
N SER A 101 10.74 -4.82 1.12
CA SER A 101 10.09 -3.57 1.51
C SER A 101 11.14 -2.48 1.69
N LYS A 102 10.84 -1.26 1.24
CA LYS A 102 11.71 -0.10 1.43
C LYS A 102 11.29 0.64 2.70
N VAL A 103 12.26 1.10 3.46
CA VAL A 103 12.04 1.86 4.69
C VAL A 103 12.26 3.34 4.43
N PHE A 104 11.27 4.18 4.77
CA PHE A 104 11.43 5.63 4.86
C PHE A 104 11.55 6.03 6.33
N ASN A 105 12.38 7.05 6.60
CA ASN A 105 12.43 7.69 7.90
C ASN A 105 11.62 8.99 7.83
N ASP A 106 10.46 9.01 8.48
CA ASP A 106 9.56 10.16 8.53
C ASP A 106 9.57 10.76 9.95
N PRO A 107 9.71 12.09 10.10
CA PRO A 107 9.80 12.72 11.43
C PRO A 107 8.51 12.64 12.27
N ILE A 108 7.36 12.40 11.63
CA ILE A 108 6.05 12.28 12.29
C ILE A 108 5.79 10.82 12.69
N HIS A 109 6.10 9.88 11.81
CA HIS A 109 5.73 8.46 11.97
C HIS A 109 6.89 7.54 12.34
N GLY A 110 8.13 8.01 12.29
CA GLY A 110 9.33 7.19 12.46
C GLY A 110 9.61 6.34 11.21
N HIS A 111 9.95 5.07 11.41
CA HIS A 111 10.21 4.16 10.30
C HIS A 111 8.90 3.69 9.65
N ILE A 112 8.76 4.01 8.36
CA ILE A 112 7.65 3.60 7.52
C ILE A 112 8.14 2.52 6.56
N GLU A 113 7.62 1.30 6.70
CA GLU A 113 7.82 0.22 5.73
C GLU A 113 6.82 0.34 4.58
N ILE A 114 7.33 0.30 3.35
CA ILE A 114 6.53 0.44 2.13
C ILE A 114 6.73 -0.79 1.24
N HIS A 115 5.60 -1.38 0.84
CA HIS A 115 5.55 -2.54 -0.04
C HIS A 115 6.08 -2.22 -1.45
N PRO A 116 6.75 -3.17 -2.14
CA PRO A 116 7.34 -2.94 -3.48
C PRO A 116 6.40 -2.33 -4.50
N LEU A 117 5.15 -2.82 -4.61
CA LEU A 117 4.13 -2.21 -5.49
C LEU A 117 3.95 -0.71 -5.24
N LEU A 118 3.91 -0.30 -3.97
CA LEU A 118 3.75 1.11 -3.59
C LEU A 118 5.01 1.90 -3.97
N ILE A 119 6.19 1.31 -3.88
CA ILE A 119 7.44 1.91 -4.37
C ILE A 119 7.39 2.16 -5.87
N LYS A 120 6.89 1.20 -6.67
CA LYS A 120 6.74 1.39 -8.12
C LYS A 120 5.80 2.56 -8.46
N ILE A 121 4.78 2.83 -7.63
CA ILE A 121 3.90 4.00 -7.76
C ILE A 121 4.61 5.29 -7.32
N ILE A 122 5.31 5.25 -6.18
CA ILE A 122 6.02 6.40 -5.61
C ILE A 122 7.13 6.87 -6.55
N ASP A 123 7.88 5.95 -7.16
CA ASP A 123 9.02 6.23 -8.04
C ASP A 123 8.58 6.53 -9.50
N THR A 124 7.42 7.18 -9.67
CA THR A 124 6.94 7.70 -10.96
C THR A 124 7.03 9.23 -11.03
N PRO A 125 7.19 9.84 -12.21
CA PRO A 125 7.14 11.29 -12.35
C PRO A 125 5.87 11.93 -11.79
N GLN A 126 4.72 11.27 -12.00
CA GLN A 126 3.40 11.74 -11.59
C GLN A 126 3.28 11.87 -10.07
N PHE A 127 3.91 10.95 -9.31
CA PHE A 127 3.97 10.99 -7.85
C PHE A 127 5.12 11.87 -7.35
N GLN A 128 6.33 11.75 -7.91
CA GLN A 128 7.51 12.54 -7.51
C GLN A 128 7.29 14.04 -7.66
N ARG A 129 6.41 14.48 -8.57
CA ARG A 129 6.05 15.90 -8.70
C ARG A 129 5.55 16.52 -7.39
N LEU A 130 4.93 15.72 -6.49
CA LEU A 130 4.40 16.19 -5.22
C LEU A 130 5.49 16.77 -4.30
N ARG A 131 6.76 16.46 -4.55
CA ARG A 131 7.90 17.08 -3.84
C ARG A 131 8.02 18.57 -4.07
N ASN A 132 7.40 19.08 -5.14
CA ASN A 132 7.48 20.48 -5.54
C ASN A 132 6.20 21.27 -5.19
N LEU A 133 5.26 20.68 -4.45
CA LEU A 133 3.98 21.29 -4.10
C LEU A 133 3.89 21.48 -2.58
N LYS A 134 4.10 22.72 -2.11
CA LYS A 134 4.02 23.08 -0.69
C LYS A 134 2.64 22.74 -0.11
N GLN A 135 2.61 22.01 1.01
CA GLN A 135 1.38 21.54 1.66
C GLN A 135 0.44 22.72 1.95
N LEU A 136 0.98 23.74 2.63
CA LEU A 136 0.25 24.93 3.06
C LEU A 136 0.41 26.12 2.09
N GLY A 137 0.92 25.87 0.88
CA GLY A 137 1.05 26.88 -0.17
C GLY A 137 1.74 28.16 0.31
N GLY A 138 1.00 29.28 0.26
CA GLY A 138 1.51 30.61 0.63
C GLY A 138 1.84 30.77 2.12
N ALA A 139 1.33 29.90 3.00
CA ALA A 139 1.64 29.97 4.43
C ALA A 139 3.13 29.81 4.71
N TYR A 140 3.89 29.15 3.83
CA TYR A 140 5.36 29.07 3.92
C TYR A 140 6.04 30.46 4.01
N TYR A 141 5.45 31.49 3.39
CA TYR A 141 5.97 32.86 3.44
C TYR A 141 5.65 33.60 4.75
N VAL A 142 4.82 33.00 5.61
CA VAL A 142 4.45 33.53 6.94
C VAL A 142 5.06 32.66 8.04
N PHE A 143 5.02 31.34 7.86
CA PHE A 143 5.56 30.33 8.75
C PHE A 143 6.76 29.65 8.06
N PRO A 144 8.00 30.07 8.35
CA PRO A 144 9.19 29.55 7.67
C PRO A 144 9.41 28.05 7.91
N GLY A 145 8.83 27.49 8.98
CA GLY A 145 8.83 26.05 9.25
C GLY A 145 7.92 25.23 8.32
N ALA A 146 6.87 25.83 7.73
CA ALA A 146 5.91 25.19 6.82
C ALA A 146 6.49 24.92 5.42
N SER A 147 7.67 24.32 5.37
CA SER A 147 8.47 24.04 4.18
C SER A 147 8.12 22.71 3.51
N HIS A 148 7.31 21.88 4.18
CA HIS A 148 6.91 20.56 3.72
C HIS A 148 5.98 20.61 2.50
N ASN A 149 5.99 19.51 1.76
CA ASN A 149 5.28 19.32 0.51
C ASN A 149 4.27 18.17 0.63
N ARG A 150 3.40 18.07 -0.38
CA ARG A 150 2.39 17.01 -0.49
C ARG A 150 3.00 15.61 -0.53
N PHE A 151 4.24 15.46 -0.99
CA PHE A 151 4.90 14.14 -1.12
C PHE A 151 5.00 13.38 0.22
N GLU A 152 5.61 13.98 1.24
CA GLU A 152 5.79 13.35 2.55
C GLU A 152 4.46 13.16 3.28
N HIS A 153 3.50 14.05 3.07
CA HIS A 153 2.13 13.90 3.55
C HIS A 153 1.46 12.67 2.91
N SER A 154 1.48 12.54 1.57
CA SER A 154 0.92 11.39 0.87
C SER A 154 1.53 10.06 1.33
N LEU A 155 2.85 10.02 1.57
CA LEU A 155 3.51 8.84 2.16
C LEU A 155 2.94 8.49 3.54
N GLY A 156 2.74 9.50 4.40
CA GLY A 156 2.16 9.32 5.73
C GLY A 156 0.71 8.85 5.68
N VAL A 157 -0.12 9.40 4.80
CA VAL A 157 -1.51 8.94 4.59
C VAL A 157 -1.56 7.49 4.13
N GLY A 158 -0.74 7.11 3.14
CA GLY A 158 -0.62 5.71 2.71
C GLY A 158 -0.19 4.77 3.84
N HIS A 159 0.74 5.21 4.70
CA HIS A 159 1.16 4.47 5.89
C HIS A 159 0.02 4.30 6.90
N LEU A 160 -0.63 5.39 7.30
CA LEU A 160 -1.71 5.38 8.29
C LEU A 160 -2.94 4.58 7.82
N ALA A 161 -3.25 4.64 6.53
CA ALA A 161 -4.31 3.83 5.91
C ALA A 161 -4.04 2.32 6.10
N GLY A 162 -2.81 1.87 5.82
CA GLY A 162 -2.39 0.49 6.07
C GLY A 162 -2.41 0.10 7.55
N ARG A 163 -1.94 1.00 8.43
CA ARG A 163 -1.94 0.80 9.88
C ARG A 163 -3.35 0.61 10.44
N LEU A 164 -4.32 1.40 9.98
CA LEU A 164 -5.72 1.27 10.40
C LEU A 164 -6.31 -0.06 9.96
N LEU A 165 -6.08 -0.47 8.71
CA LEU A 165 -6.58 -1.76 8.22
C LEU A 165 -5.97 -2.95 8.93
N GLN A 166 -4.66 -2.92 9.16
CA GLN A 166 -4.00 -3.97 9.93
C GLN A 166 -4.58 -4.07 11.34
N ALA A 167 -4.76 -2.93 12.01
CA ALA A 167 -5.39 -2.82 13.31
C ALA A 167 -6.82 -3.40 13.35
N LEU A 168 -7.63 -3.18 12.31
CA LEU A 168 -8.98 -3.74 12.21
C LEU A 168 -8.94 -5.24 11.92
N ASN A 169 -8.08 -5.68 11.00
CA ASN A 169 -7.96 -7.08 10.61
C ASN A 169 -7.47 -7.98 11.76
N GLU A 170 -6.48 -7.52 12.53
CA GLU A 170 -5.97 -8.25 13.70
C GLU A 170 -7.02 -8.42 14.80
N ARG A 171 -7.93 -7.44 14.95
CA ARG A 171 -8.97 -7.46 16.00
C ARG A 171 -10.26 -8.14 15.57
N GLN A 172 -10.52 -8.16 14.27
CA GLN A 172 -11.74 -8.68 13.67
C GLN A 172 -11.44 -9.44 12.37
N PRO A 173 -10.79 -10.62 12.46
CA PRO A 173 -10.50 -11.45 11.29
C PRO A 173 -11.76 -11.83 10.49
N GLU A 174 -12.93 -11.83 11.13
CA GLU A 174 -14.24 -12.07 10.50
C GLU A 174 -14.64 -11.01 9.46
N LEU A 175 -13.95 -9.86 9.42
CA LEU A 175 -14.13 -8.85 8.38
C LEU A 175 -13.53 -9.26 7.03
N LEU A 176 -12.71 -10.32 7.01
CA LEU A 176 -12.07 -10.87 5.81
C LEU A 176 -11.30 -9.80 5.02
N ILE A 177 -10.55 -8.95 5.72
CA ILE A 177 -9.70 -7.93 5.10
C ILE A 177 -8.50 -8.64 4.47
N SER A 178 -8.44 -8.63 3.15
CA SER A 178 -7.39 -9.31 2.39
C SER A 178 -6.15 -8.42 2.22
N ARG A 179 -5.00 -9.01 1.89
CA ARG A 179 -3.80 -8.25 1.48
C ARG A 179 -4.08 -7.35 0.26
N ARG A 180 -4.95 -7.80 -0.66
CA ARG A 180 -5.43 -7.02 -1.80
C ARG A 180 -6.15 -5.76 -1.33
N ASP A 181 -7.05 -5.87 -0.34
CA ASP A 181 -7.75 -4.71 0.22
C ASP A 181 -6.79 -3.73 0.88
N ILE A 182 -5.84 -4.23 1.68
CA ILE A 182 -4.80 -3.41 2.33
C ILE A 182 -4.01 -2.62 1.28
N LEU A 183 -3.51 -3.30 0.23
CA LEU A 183 -2.76 -2.64 -0.83
C LEU A 183 -3.60 -1.58 -1.55
N CYS A 184 -4.85 -1.88 -1.93
CA CYS A 184 -5.71 -0.90 -2.59
C CYS A 184 -5.96 0.34 -1.72
N VAL A 185 -6.21 0.17 -0.42
CA VAL A 185 -6.43 1.30 0.49
C VAL A 185 -5.15 2.10 0.74
N GLN A 186 -3.98 1.44 0.81
CA GLN A 186 -2.69 2.13 0.85
C GLN A 186 -2.42 2.92 -0.43
N ILE A 187 -2.74 2.36 -1.60
CA ILE A 187 -2.63 3.07 -2.89
C ILE A 187 -3.56 4.28 -2.91
N ALA A 188 -4.81 4.13 -2.48
CA ALA A 188 -5.74 5.26 -2.37
C ALA A 188 -5.19 6.35 -1.43
N GLY A 189 -4.63 5.97 -0.28
CA GLY A 189 -3.99 6.89 0.66
C GLY A 189 -2.78 7.62 0.06
N LEU A 190 -1.91 6.91 -0.68
CA LEU A 190 -0.80 7.54 -1.40
C LEU A 190 -1.31 8.51 -2.48
N CYS A 191 -2.36 8.12 -3.20
CA CYS A 191 -2.77 8.78 -4.42
C CYS A 191 -3.83 9.88 -4.23
N HIS A 192 -4.38 10.07 -3.02
CA HIS A 192 -5.51 10.99 -2.78
C HIS A 192 -5.21 12.44 -3.19
N ASP A 193 -3.95 12.85 -3.08
CA ASP A 193 -3.45 14.20 -3.37
C ASP A 193 -2.74 14.35 -4.73
N LEU A 194 -2.78 13.31 -5.57
CA LEU A 194 -2.16 13.34 -6.89
C LEU A 194 -2.73 14.43 -7.82
N GLY A 195 -3.81 15.11 -7.49
CA GLY A 195 -4.44 16.14 -8.31
C GLY A 195 -4.13 17.58 -7.89
N HIS A 196 -3.40 17.80 -6.80
CA HIS A 196 -3.07 19.15 -6.36
C HIS A 196 -2.21 19.91 -7.38
N GLY A 197 -2.52 21.20 -7.54
CA GLY A 197 -1.76 22.15 -8.35
C GLY A 197 -0.77 23.00 -7.53
N PRO A 198 -0.10 23.97 -8.18
CA PRO A 198 0.83 24.88 -7.51
C PRO A 198 0.22 25.58 -6.29
N PHE A 199 0.91 25.55 -5.16
CA PHE A 199 0.42 26.08 -3.88
C PHE A 199 -0.85 25.40 -3.33
N SER A 200 -1.06 24.13 -3.66
CA SER A 200 -2.12 23.27 -3.10
C SER A 200 -3.50 23.90 -3.22
N HIS A 201 -4.17 24.21 -2.10
CA HIS A 201 -5.54 24.73 -2.09
C HIS A 201 -5.71 26.12 -2.72
N LEU A 202 -4.62 26.86 -2.91
CA LEU A 202 -4.68 28.13 -3.64
C LEU A 202 -5.06 27.89 -5.11
N PHE A 203 -4.61 26.79 -5.70
CA PHE A 203 -4.84 26.51 -7.13
C PHE A 203 -6.31 26.21 -7.43
N ASP A 204 -6.89 25.20 -6.77
CA ASP A 204 -8.27 24.77 -6.98
C ASP A 204 -9.28 25.67 -6.25
N GLY A 205 -8.92 26.23 -5.09
CA GLY A 205 -9.80 27.09 -4.30
C GLY A 205 -9.84 28.55 -4.73
N MET A 206 -8.80 29.07 -5.39
CA MET A 206 -8.73 30.49 -5.76
C MET A 206 -8.37 30.73 -7.22
N PHE A 207 -7.29 30.13 -7.73
CA PHE A 207 -6.80 30.42 -9.08
C PHE A 207 -7.74 29.91 -10.17
N ILE A 208 -8.10 28.63 -10.17
CA ILE A 208 -9.00 28.04 -11.17
C ILE A 208 -10.37 28.72 -11.19
N PRO A 209 -11.06 28.96 -10.05
CA PRO A 209 -12.33 29.67 -10.03
C PRO A 209 -12.25 31.08 -10.64
N LYS A 210 -11.12 31.79 -10.46
CA LYS A 210 -10.90 33.13 -11.03
C LYS A 210 -10.51 33.10 -12.50
N ALA A 211 -9.61 32.19 -12.89
CA ALA A 211 -9.07 32.10 -14.24
C ALA A 211 -10.05 31.43 -15.22
N ARG A 212 -10.89 30.51 -14.71
CA ARG A 212 -11.89 29.77 -15.50
C ARG A 212 -13.24 29.74 -14.79
N PRO A 213 -13.96 30.89 -14.72
CA PRO A 213 -15.27 30.94 -14.09
C PRO A 213 -16.25 29.93 -14.69
N GLY A 214 -17.00 29.22 -13.84
CA GLY A 214 -17.96 28.19 -14.24
C GLY A 214 -17.36 26.81 -14.52
N PHE A 215 -16.03 26.68 -14.64
CA PHE A 215 -15.37 25.38 -14.75
C PHE A 215 -15.25 24.74 -13.36
N LYS A 216 -15.98 23.65 -13.12
CA LYS A 216 -15.91 22.90 -11.87
C LYS A 216 -14.62 22.07 -11.84
N TRP A 217 -13.74 22.39 -10.92
CA TRP A 217 -12.49 21.68 -10.68
C TRP A 217 -12.37 21.33 -9.21
N LYS A 218 -11.92 20.11 -8.95
CA LYS A 218 -11.61 19.58 -7.62
C LYS A 218 -10.30 18.84 -7.72
N HIS A 219 -9.43 19.01 -6.73
CA HIS A 219 -8.15 18.29 -6.74
C HIS A 219 -8.40 16.77 -6.70
N GLU A 220 -9.49 16.29 -6.08
CA GLU A 220 -9.83 14.86 -6.05
C GLU A 220 -10.12 14.31 -7.45
N THR A 221 -10.90 15.03 -8.28
CA THR A 221 -11.15 14.64 -9.68
C THR A 221 -9.86 14.63 -10.49
N ALA A 222 -8.97 15.58 -10.24
CA ALA A 222 -7.66 15.64 -10.85
C ALA A 222 -6.74 14.50 -10.35
N SER A 223 -6.87 14.06 -9.10
CA SER A 223 -6.16 12.91 -8.54
C SER A 223 -6.54 11.63 -9.27
N LEU A 224 -7.83 11.45 -9.60
CA LEU A 224 -8.28 10.29 -10.39
C LEU A 224 -7.63 10.29 -11.77
N ALA A 225 -7.68 11.42 -12.48
CA ALA A 225 -7.10 11.55 -13.81
C ALA A 225 -5.58 11.36 -13.79
N MET A 226 -4.89 11.88 -12.77
CA MET A 226 -3.46 11.70 -12.59
C MET A 226 -3.10 10.26 -12.22
N PHE A 227 -3.94 9.57 -11.43
CA PHE A 227 -3.74 8.15 -11.10
C PHE A 227 -3.89 7.27 -12.35
N ASP A 228 -4.94 7.49 -13.15
CA ASP A 228 -5.13 6.77 -14.42
C ASP A 228 -3.93 7.03 -15.37
N TYR A 229 -3.44 8.27 -15.44
CA TYR A 229 -2.25 8.60 -16.22
C TYR A 229 -0.99 7.92 -15.67
N LEU A 230 -0.76 7.96 -14.36
CA LEU A 230 0.36 7.30 -13.68
C LEU A 230 0.40 5.80 -13.99
N VAL A 231 -0.73 5.10 -13.85
CA VAL A 231 -0.82 3.66 -14.09
C VAL A 231 -0.52 3.33 -15.55
N LYS A 232 -1.10 4.09 -16.49
CA LYS A 232 -0.96 3.88 -17.93
C LYS A 232 0.46 4.16 -18.43
N ASP A 233 0.99 5.33 -18.10
CA ASP A 233 2.27 5.84 -18.62
C ASP A 233 3.47 5.00 -18.14
N ASN A 234 3.36 4.43 -16.93
CA ASN A 234 4.41 3.61 -16.31
C ASN A 234 4.14 2.10 -16.44
N ALA A 235 3.15 1.70 -17.24
CA ALA A 235 2.77 0.30 -17.47
C ALA A 235 2.62 -0.51 -16.15
N LEU A 236 1.88 0.03 -15.17
CA LEU A 236 1.78 -0.58 -13.85
C LEU A 236 0.72 -1.68 -13.74
N GLU A 237 -0.20 -1.82 -14.71
CA GLU A 237 -1.25 -2.84 -14.64
C GLU A 237 -0.70 -4.28 -14.51
N PRO A 238 0.31 -4.72 -15.29
CA PRO A 238 0.91 -6.04 -15.10
C PRO A 238 1.53 -6.20 -13.71
N VAL A 239 2.22 -5.17 -13.21
CA VAL A 239 2.85 -5.16 -11.88
C VAL A 239 1.81 -5.26 -10.77
N MET A 240 0.68 -4.56 -10.90
CA MET A 240 -0.45 -4.66 -9.97
C MET A 240 -1.00 -6.09 -9.93
N LYS A 241 -1.19 -6.73 -11.10
CA LYS A 241 -1.63 -8.13 -11.21
C LYS A 241 -0.60 -9.11 -10.62
N GLU A 242 0.69 -8.88 -10.84
CA GLU A 242 1.79 -9.65 -10.24
C GLU A 242 1.75 -9.59 -8.71
N HIS A 243 1.37 -8.45 -8.14
CA HIS A 243 1.19 -8.29 -6.69
C HIS A 243 -0.20 -8.67 -6.15
N GLY A 244 -1.10 -9.15 -7.01
CA GLY A 244 -2.37 -9.80 -6.60
C GLY A 244 -3.59 -8.90 -6.62
N LEU A 245 -3.50 -7.75 -7.28
CA LEU A 245 -4.67 -6.93 -7.59
C LEU A 245 -5.43 -7.52 -8.79
N VAL A 246 -6.74 -7.32 -8.81
CA VAL A 246 -7.66 -7.74 -9.88
C VAL A 246 -8.24 -6.50 -10.52
N LEU A 247 -7.97 -6.33 -11.82
CA LEU A 247 -8.38 -5.17 -12.60
C LEU A 247 -9.56 -5.54 -13.53
N PRO A 248 -10.53 -4.63 -13.76
CA PRO A 248 -10.52 -3.21 -13.40
C PRO A 248 -11.01 -2.89 -11.97
N ASP A 249 -11.59 -3.85 -11.26
CA ASP A 249 -12.27 -3.65 -9.96
C ASP A 249 -11.43 -2.88 -8.93
N ASP A 250 -10.13 -3.20 -8.82
CA ASP A 250 -9.25 -2.52 -7.87
C ASP A 250 -8.91 -1.08 -8.27
N LEU A 251 -8.85 -0.77 -9.58
CA LEU A 251 -8.68 0.62 -10.02
C LEU A 251 -9.92 1.44 -9.68
N ILE A 252 -11.11 0.86 -9.85
CA ILE A 252 -12.38 1.50 -9.48
C ILE A 252 -12.40 1.73 -7.97
N PHE A 253 -12.10 0.71 -7.16
CA PHE A 253 -12.07 0.82 -5.71
C PHE A 253 -11.08 1.88 -5.20
N ILE A 254 -9.88 1.96 -5.78
CA ILE A 254 -8.89 3.00 -5.43
C ILE A 254 -9.46 4.40 -5.72
N LYS A 255 -10.06 4.59 -6.90
CA LYS A 255 -10.61 5.89 -7.32
C LYS A 255 -11.81 6.31 -6.46
N GLU A 256 -12.69 5.37 -6.13
CA GLU A 256 -13.84 5.62 -5.27
C GLU A 256 -13.43 6.04 -3.85
N GLN A 257 -12.35 5.49 -3.30
CA GLN A 257 -11.84 5.90 -1.99
C GLN A 257 -11.31 7.34 -1.98
N ILE A 258 -10.89 7.87 -3.14
CA ILE A 258 -10.37 9.24 -3.27
C ILE A 258 -11.52 10.22 -3.50
N ALA A 259 -12.40 9.93 -4.45
CA ALA A 259 -13.43 10.87 -4.89
C ALA A 259 -14.81 10.65 -4.25
N GLY A 260 -15.06 9.49 -3.66
CA GLY A 260 -16.40 9.00 -3.34
C GLY A 260 -17.02 8.24 -4.53
N PRO A 261 -18.34 7.99 -4.50
CA PRO A 261 -19.06 7.32 -5.58
C PRO A 261 -18.77 7.99 -6.93
N LEU A 262 -18.45 7.20 -7.95
CA LEU A 262 -18.20 7.72 -9.29
C LEU A 262 -19.55 7.95 -10.01
N ASP A 263 -19.61 8.98 -10.86
CA ASP A 263 -20.84 9.46 -11.51
C ASP A 263 -21.57 8.40 -12.40
N SER A 264 -21.00 7.20 -12.56
CA SER A 264 -21.56 6.13 -13.40
C SER A 264 -22.84 5.51 -12.85
N ILE A 265 -23.10 5.53 -11.54
CA ILE A 265 -24.26 4.81 -10.96
C ILE A 265 -24.87 5.57 -9.78
N HIS A 266 -25.82 6.45 -10.06
CA HIS A 266 -26.88 6.70 -9.10
C HIS A 266 -27.86 5.53 -9.19
N SER A 267 -27.81 4.60 -8.23
CA SER A 267 -28.93 3.69 -8.01
C SER A 267 -30.16 4.56 -7.75
N PRO A 268 -31.20 4.53 -8.61
CA PRO A 268 -32.39 5.39 -8.45
C PRO A 268 -33.06 5.20 -7.09
N ASP A 269 -32.81 4.05 -6.46
CA ASP A 269 -33.48 3.55 -5.26
C ASP A 269 -32.71 3.85 -3.96
N GLY A 270 -31.58 4.57 -4.01
CA GLY A 270 -30.77 4.89 -2.83
C GLY A 270 -29.97 3.72 -2.24
N GLY A 271 -29.76 2.66 -3.02
CA GLY A 271 -28.94 1.50 -2.66
C GLY A 271 -27.42 1.78 -2.62
N TRP A 272 -26.63 0.72 -2.44
CA TRP A 272 -25.17 0.76 -2.40
C TRP A 272 -24.58 1.48 -3.63
N GLN A 273 -23.78 2.51 -3.39
CA GLN A 273 -23.34 3.48 -4.42
C GLN A 273 -21.94 3.21 -4.97
N TYR A 274 -21.29 2.12 -4.55
CA TYR A 274 -19.93 1.81 -4.95
C TYR A 274 -19.87 0.50 -5.73
N GLU A 275 -18.99 0.43 -6.71
CA GLU A 275 -18.76 -0.73 -7.56
C GLU A 275 -17.51 -1.51 -7.13
N GLY A 276 -16.48 -0.79 -6.67
CA GLY A 276 -15.16 -1.37 -6.43
C GLY A 276 -15.14 -2.43 -5.32
N ARG A 277 -16.02 -2.31 -4.33
CA ARG A 277 -16.24 -3.28 -3.26
C ARG A 277 -17.72 -3.38 -2.90
N PRO A 278 -18.17 -4.55 -2.43
CA PRO A 278 -19.55 -4.75 -2.01
C PRO A 278 -19.84 -4.14 -0.63
N GLU A 279 -21.12 -3.95 -0.32
CA GLU A 279 -21.61 -3.27 0.89
C GLU A 279 -21.10 -3.89 2.19
N GLU A 280 -20.85 -5.19 2.25
CA GLU A 280 -20.26 -5.85 3.43
C GLU A 280 -18.84 -5.35 3.77
N LYS A 281 -18.19 -4.64 2.86
CA LYS A 281 -16.89 -3.96 3.04
C LYS A 281 -17.00 -2.43 3.06
N SER A 282 -18.19 -1.90 3.36
CA SER A 282 -18.45 -0.44 3.40
C SER A 282 -17.45 0.36 4.24
N PHE A 283 -17.02 -0.20 5.37
CA PHE A 283 -16.06 0.43 6.29
C PHE A 283 -14.70 0.78 5.64
N LEU A 284 -14.33 0.15 4.51
CA LEU A 284 -13.09 0.47 3.81
C LEU A 284 -13.10 1.89 3.24
N TYR A 285 -14.26 2.38 2.81
CA TYR A 285 -14.43 3.73 2.24
C TYR A 285 -14.36 4.85 3.29
N GLU A 286 -14.31 4.51 4.58
CA GLU A 286 -14.21 5.47 5.68
C GLU A 286 -12.77 5.78 6.09
N ILE A 287 -11.78 5.16 5.42
CA ILE A 287 -10.37 5.21 5.84
C ILE A 287 -9.64 6.41 5.27
N VAL A 288 -9.67 6.58 3.95
CA VAL A 288 -8.83 7.58 3.25
C VAL A 288 -9.50 8.94 3.21
N ALA A 289 -10.76 9.02 2.76
CA ALA A 289 -11.51 10.27 2.65
C ALA A 289 -12.93 10.08 3.19
N ASN A 290 -13.13 10.33 4.48
CA ASN A 290 -14.41 10.11 5.13
C ASN A 290 -15.29 11.35 5.07
N LYS A 291 -16.06 11.47 3.97
CA LYS A 291 -16.96 12.61 3.75
C LYS A 291 -18.19 12.62 4.68
N ARG A 292 -18.46 11.54 5.42
CA ARG A 292 -19.62 11.45 6.31
C ARG A 292 -19.41 12.24 7.60
N ASN A 293 -18.24 12.11 8.22
CA ASN A 293 -17.96 12.73 9.52
C ASN A 293 -16.59 13.43 9.60
N GLY A 294 -15.76 13.34 8.57
CA GLY A 294 -14.44 13.96 8.54
C GLY A 294 -13.43 13.31 9.47
N ILE A 295 -13.59 12.03 9.84
CA ILE A 295 -12.58 11.26 10.57
C ILE A 295 -11.93 10.27 9.60
N ASP A 296 -10.75 10.64 9.11
CA ASP A 296 -9.97 9.87 8.13
C ASP A 296 -8.45 10.02 8.38
N VAL A 297 -7.68 9.14 7.75
CA VAL A 297 -6.22 9.09 7.93
C VAL A 297 -5.47 10.24 7.25
N ASP A 298 -6.09 10.86 6.24
CA ASP A 298 -5.64 12.14 5.66
C ASP A 298 -5.51 13.21 6.76
N LYS A 299 -6.59 13.44 7.51
CA LYS A 299 -6.62 14.36 8.65
C LYS A 299 -5.61 14.03 9.72
N TRP A 300 -5.43 12.74 10.01
CA TRP A 300 -4.49 12.33 11.04
C TRP A 300 -3.04 12.69 10.68
N ASP A 301 -2.64 12.48 9.43
CA ASP A 301 -1.31 12.88 8.97
C ASP A 301 -1.18 14.40 8.96
N TYR A 302 -2.04 15.12 8.24
CA TYR A 302 -1.81 16.55 8.06
C TYR A 302 -1.95 17.32 9.38
N PHE A 303 -2.83 16.92 10.31
CA PHE A 303 -2.85 17.55 11.64
C PHE A 303 -1.53 17.36 12.38
N ALA A 304 -0.98 16.14 12.40
CA ALA A 304 0.29 15.88 13.08
C ALA A 304 1.46 16.59 12.40
N ARG A 305 1.50 16.56 11.05
CA ARG A 305 2.57 17.12 10.23
C ARG A 305 2.54 18.64 10.21
N ASP A 306 1.39 19.26 10.00
CA ASP A 306 1.25 20.71 10.00
C ASP A 306 1.54 21.26 11.41
N CYS A 307 1.04 20.63 12.47
CA CYS A 307 1.39 21.01 13.84
C CYS A 307 2.91 20.97 14.07
N HIS A 308 3.58 19.89 13.65
CA HIS A 308 5.02 19.77 13.77
C HIS A 308 5.77 20.89 13.03
N GLN A 309 5.38 21.20 11.79
CA GLN A 309 6.06 22.20 10.96
C GLN A 309 5.72 23.65 11.34
N LEU A 310 4.55 23.88 11.96
CA LEU A 310 4.12 25.18 12.45
C LEU A 310 4.58 25.48 13.89
N GLY A 311 5.14 24.49 14.60
CA GLY A 311 5.52 24.63 16.01
C GLY A 311 4.31 24.66 16.94
N ILE A 312 3.23 23.98 16.57
CA ILE A 312 1.98 23.87 17.34
C ILE A 312 1.91 22.47 17.96
N GLN A 313 1.40 22.37 19.18
CA GLN A 313 1.17 21.07 19.81
C GLN A 313 -0.10 20.41 19.23
N ASN A 314 0.03 19.20 18.69
CA ASN A 314 -1.11 18.38 18.32
C ASN A 314 -1.64 17.63 19.56
N ASN A 315 -2.90 17.86 19.91
CA ASN A 315 -3.56 17.20 21.05
C ASN A 315 -4.25 15.88 20.68
N PHE A 316 -4.34 15.55 19.39
CA PHE A 316 -4.95 14.31 18.92
C PHE A 316 -3.91 13.19 18.78
N ASP A 317 -4.08 12.10 19.54
CA ASP A 317 -3.27 10.89 19.42
C ASP A 317 -3.99 9.83 18.55
N TYR A 318 -3.63 9.79 17.27
CA TYR A 318 -4.16 8.80 16.33
C TYR A 318 -3.76 7.35 16.71
N ARG A 319 -2.63 7.12 17.42
CA ARG A 319 -2.22 5.77 17.82
C ARG A 319 -3.20 5.19 18.84
N ARG A 320 -3.72 6.06 19.71
CA ARG A 320 -4.79 5.71 20.64
C ARG A 320 -6.10 5.43 19.91
N PHE A 321 -6.46 6.21 18.90
CA PHE A 321 -7.60 5.92 18.03
C PHE A 321 -7.47 4.52 17.38
N LEU A 322 -6.33 4.23 16.75
CA LEU A 322 -6.02 2.93 16.13
C LEU A 322 -6.19 1.75 17.09
N LYS A 323 -5.91 1.96 18.38
CA LYS A 323 -6.02 0.91 19.41
C LYS A 323 -7.47 0.56 19.74
N PHE A 324 -8.38 1.53 19.64
CA PHE A 324 -9.78 1.40 20.03
C PHE A 324 -10.75 1.35 18.85
N ALA A 325 -10.26 1.45 17.61
CA ALA A 325 -11.05 1.28 16.41
C ALA A 325 -11.54 -0.17 16.25
N ARG A 326 -12.83 -0.32 15.93
CA ARG A 326 -13.51 -1.57 15.56
C ARG A 326 -14.52 -1.28 14.46
N VAL A 327 -14.93 -2.32 13.73
CA VAL A 327 -16.05 -2.24 12.80
C VAL A 327 -17.31 -2.79 13.47
N CYS A 328 -18.36 -1.98 13.50
CA CYS A 328 -19.66 -2.33 14.06
C CYS A 328 -20.76 -2.15 13.01
N LYS A 329 -21.85 -2.91 13.14
CA LYS A 329 -23.04 -2.74 12.28
C LYS A 329 -23.93 -1.63 12.86
N VAL A 330 -24.20 -0.60 12.08
CA VAL A 330 -25.11 0.52 12.40
C VAL A 330 -26.04 0.71 11.22
N ASP A 331 -27.36 0.69 11.45
CA ASP A 331 -28.39 0.88 10.42
C ASP A 331 -28.22 0.02 9.16
N GLY A 332 -27.83 -1.25 9.35
CA GLY A 332 -27.61 -2.20 8.25
C GLY A 332 -26.19 -2.24 7.71
N ASN A 333 -25.39 -1.19 7.92
CA ASN A 333 -24.06 -1.04 7.34
C ASN A 333 -22.92 -1.17 8.34
N LYS A 334 -21.74 -1.56 7.84
CA LYS A 334 -20.53 -1.67 8.66
C LYS A 334 -19.79 -0.34 8.68
N HIS A 335 -19.57 0.19 9.88
CA HIS A 335 -18.92 1.48 10.10
C HIS A 335 -17.72 1.31 11.04
N ILE A 336 -16.69 2.13 10.84
CA ILE A 336 -15.58 2.26 11.78
C ILE A 336 -16.10 3.03 12.99
N CYS A 337 -16.08 2.37 14.14
CA CYS A 337 -16.49 2.91 15.42
C CYS A 337 -15.32 2.89 16.39
N THR A 338 -15.34 3.84 17.33
CA THR A 338 -14.43 3.86 18.47
C THR A 338 -15.19 3.65 19.76
N ARG A 339 -14.48 3.17 20.78
CA ARG A 339 -15.04 3.00 22.12
C ARG A 339 -15.59 4.34 22.66
N ASP A 340 -16.72 4.27 23.35
CA ASP A 340 -17.42 5.37 24.02
C ASP A 340 -16.55 6.14 25.03
N LYS A 341 -15.71 5.42 25.77
CA LYS A 341 -14.71 5.96 26.68
C LYS A 341 -13.33 5.61 26.18
N VAL A 342 -12.71 6.56 25.50
CA VAL A 342 -11.28 6.55 25.19
C VAL A 342 -10.56 7.09 26.43
N GLN A 343 -10.38 6.26 27.47
CA GLN A 343 -9.64 6.57 28.71
C GLN A 343 -8.14 6.33 28.60
#